data_AF-A0A8T4WE12-F1
#
_entry.id   AF-A0A8T4WE12-F1
#
_cell.length_a   1.000
_cell.length_b   1.000
_cell.length_c   1.000
_cell.angle_alpha   90.00
_cell.angle_beta   90.00
_cell.angle_gamma   90.00
#
_symmetry.space_group_name_H-M   'P 1'
#
loop_
_entity.id
_entity.type
_entity.pdbx_description
1 polymer ?
#
loop_
_entity_poly.entity_id
_entity_poly.type
_entity_poly.pdbx_seq_one_letter_code
_entity_poly.pdbx_strand_id
1 'polypeptide(L)'
;MSSKDESVNERGVVVQASLDALREAIKKALFDFHEELEESGEEVGDEVDIGATVLFKEDFEVGPILIAATRVSDKMWHLISTSEILADALPTTRGSTRIAESERKKLRIIVKHLEHTEGEDAVYEPCEWDSCLSHEGKALSTVARATKRWGR
;
A
#
# COMPACT_ATOMS: atom_id res chain seq x y z
N MET A 1 -15.35 -20.84 -3.22
CA MET A 1 -15.38 -19.36 -3.20
C MET A 1 -14.41 -18.89 -2.13
N SER A 2 -13.11 -18.80 -2.45
CA SER A 2 -12.07 -18.18 -1.60
C SER A 2 -10.79 -18.12 -2.44
N SER A 3 -10.69 -17.10 -3.27
CA SER A 3 -9.45 -16.80 -4.03
C SER A 3 -9.22 -15.30 -4.22
N LYS A 4 -10.13 -14.44 -3.72
CA LYS A 4 -10.01 -12.97 -3.88
C LYS A 4 -9.10 -12.35 -2.82
N ASP A 5 -9.30 -12.70 -1.54
CA ASP A 5 -8.54 -12.16 -0.40
C ASP A 5 -7.03 -12.47 -0.41
N GLU A 6 -6.58 -13.53 -1.09
CA GLU A 6 -5.17 -13.95 -1.05
C GLU A 6 -4.28 -13.11 -1.96
N SER A 7 -4.83 -12.57 -3.06
CA SER A 7 -4.07 -11.85 -4.09
C SER A 7 -3.70 -10.41 -3.72
N VAL A 8 -4.45 -9.79 -2.80
CA VAL A 8 -4.31 -8.38 -2.44
C VAL A 8 -3.00 -8.10 -1.70
N ASN A 9 -2.47 -9.06 -0.94
CA ASN A 9 -1.29 -8.83 -0.10
C ASN A 9 0.04 -8.99 -0.86
N GLU A 10 0.13 -9.93 -1.80
CA GLU A 10 1.38 -10.19 -2.55
C GLU A 10 1.62 -9.12 -3.64
N ARG A 11 0.54 -8.57 -4.21
CA ARG A 11 0.61 -7.62 -5.33
C ARG A 11 0.17 -6.21 -4.98
N GLY A 12 -0.38 -5.98 -3.79
CA GLY A 12 -0.95 -4.69 -3.38
C GLY A 12 -2.33 -4.42 -4.00
N VAL A 13 -2.77 -3.17 -3.90
CA VAL A 13 -4.03 -2.68 -4.51
C VAL A 13 -3.77 -1.35 -5.22
N VAL A 14 -4.43 -1.11 -6.35
CA VAL A 14 -4.39 0.21 -6.99
C VAL A 14 -5.65 0.97 -6.60
N VAL A 15 -5.50 2.22 -6.19
CA VAL A 15 -6.60 3.08 -5.79
C VAL A 15 -6.54 4.39 -6.55
N GLN A 16 -7.70 4.96 -6.86
CA GLN A 16 -7.85 6.28 -7.40
C GLN A 16 -8.23 7.25 -6.27
N ALA A 17 -7.28 8.07 -5.82
CA ALA A 17 -7.46 9.00 -4.71
C ALA A 17 -6.49 10.19 -4.80
N SER A 18 -6.86 11.31 -4.17
CA SER A 18 -5.87 12.35 -3.86
C SER A 18 -4.93 11.89 -2.75
N LEU A 19 -3.76 12.52 -2.63
CA LEU A 19 -2.83 12.22 -1.52
C LEU A 19 -3.50 12.48 -0.16
N ASP A 20 -4.32 13.52 -0.03
CA ASP A 20 -5.03 13.83 1.21
C ASP A 20 -6.09 12.77 1.57
N ALA A 21 -6.87 12.30 0.59
CA ALA A 21 -7.82 11.22 0.81
C ALA A 21 -7.09 9.93 1.22
N LEU A 22 -5.93 9.67 0.62
CA LEU A 22 -5.08 8.54 0.98
C LEU A 22 -4.54 8.67 2.41
N ARG A 23 -4.05 9.85 2.82
CA ARG A 23 -3.60 10.14 4.20
C ARG A 23 -4.72 9.89 5.20
N GLU A 24 -5.94 10.36 4.92
CA GLU A 24 -7.09 10.14 5.81
C GLU A 24 -7.48 8.66 5.90
N ALA A 25 -7.41 7.91 4.80
CA ALA A 25 -7.66 6.47 4.80
C ALA A 25 -6.58 5.71 5.60
N ILE A 26 -5.31 6.12 5.47
CA ILE A 26 -4.18 5.51 6.19
C ILE A 26 -4.27 5.79 7.69
N LYS A 27 -4.74 6.97 8.13
CA LYS A 27 -5.07 7.26 9.54
C LYS A 27 -6.13 6.35 10.14
N LYS A 28 -6.94 5.67 9.32
CA LYS A 28 -7.89 4.65 9.82
C LYS A 28 -7.22 3.29 10.06
N ALA A 29 -6.11 3.02 9.37
CA ALA A 29 -5.42 1.74 9.39
C ALA A 29 -4.16 1.74 10.26
N LEU A 30 -3.46 2.87 10.34
CA LEU A 30 -2.29 3.11 11.18
C LEU A 30 -2.68 4.07 12.31
N PHE A 31 -2.12 3.86 13.51
CA PHE A 31 -2.44 4.70 14.68
C PHE A 31 -1.66 6.02 14.65
N ASP A 32 -0.36 5.95 14.95
CA ASP A 32 0.61 7.05 14.85
C ASP A 32 1.63 6.66 13.77
N PHE A 33 1.76 7.51 12.74
CA PHE A 33 2.70 7.28 11.66
C PHE A 33 3.32 8.59 11.18
N HIS A 34 4.51 8.50 10.62
CA HIS A 34 5.12 9.55 9.83
C HIS A 34 5.16 9.15 8.36
N GLU A 35 5.26 10.16 7.49
CA GLU A 35 5.37 9.99 6.04
C GLU A 35 6.73 10.49 5.55
N GLU A 36 7.38 9.70 4.72
CA GLU A 36 8.64 10.08 4.07
C GLU A 36 8.66 9.65 2.59
N LEU A 37 9.43 10.35 1.78
CA LEU A 37 9.74 9.90 0.42
C LEU A 37 10.78 8.78 0.47
N GLU A 38 10.53 7.68 -0.23
CA GLU A 38 11.45 6.52 -0.27
C GLU A 38 12.87 6.90 -0.74
N GLU A 39 12.99 7.83 -1.70
CA GLU A 39 14.27 8.16 -2.33
C GLU A 39 15.15 9.05 -1.45
N SER A 40 14.56 10.05 -0.78
CA SER A 40 15.31 11.04 0.01
C SER A 40 15.20 10.82 1.52
N GLY A 41 14.17 10.11 2.00
CA GLY A 41 13.82 10.02 3.41
C GLY A 41 13.28 11.34 3.99
N GLU A 42 12.98 12.33 3.14
CA GLU A 42 12.46 13.63 3.55
C GLU A 42 10.94 13.59 3.73
N GLU A 43 10.43 14.56 4.52
CA GLU A 43 8.98 14.75 4.69
C GLU A 43 8.29 14.95 3.34
N VAL A 44 7.08 14.40 3.25
CA VAL A 44 6.30 14.44 2.02
C VAL A 44 5.59 15.80 1.89
N GLY A 45 5.84 16.50 0.79
CA GLY A 45 5.12 17.72 0.44
C GLY A 45 3.69 17.46 -0.07
N ASP A 46 3.07 18.50 -0.64
CA ASP A 46 1.74 18.40 -1.24
C ASP A 46 1.76 17.72 -2.62
N GLU A 47 2.91 17.70 -3.28
CA GLU A 47 3.09 17.14 -4.62
C GLU A 47 4.13 16.02 -4.58
N VAL A 48 3.77 14.88 -5.17
CA VAL A 48 4.61 13.67 -5.25
C VAL A 48 4.74 13.27 -6.71
N ASP A 49 5.94 13.11 -7.23
CA ASP A 49 6.11 12.77 -8.64
C ASP A 49 5.56 11.38 -9.00
N ILE A 50 5.13 11.20 -10.24
CA ILE A 50 4.76 9.86 -10.75
C ILE A 50 5.99 8.95 -10.70
N GLY A 51 5.82 7.79 -10.08
CA GLY A 51 6.88 6.81 -9.84
C GLY A 51 7.58 6.97 -8.49
N ALA A 52 7.33 8.08 -7.77
CA ALA A 52 7.81 8.23 -6.41
C ALA A 52 6.92 7.43 -5.43
N THR A 53 7.54 6.97 -4.35
CA THR A 53 6.90 6.18 -3.30
C THR A 53 6.89 6.96 -2.01
N VAL A 54 5.72 7.13 -1.43
CA VAL A 54 5.53 7.62 -0.07
C VAL A 54 5.48 6.41 0.86
N LEU A 55 6.28 6.46 1.92
CA LEU A 55 6.30 5.44 2.97
C LEU A 55 5.57 5.98 4.19
N PHE A 56 4.49 5.31 4.58
CA PHE A 56 3.79 5.59 5.83
C PHE A 56 4.21 4.56 6.87
N LYS A 57 5.03 4.99 7.83
CA LYS A 57 5.65 4.12 8.83
C LYS A 57 5.02 4.35 10.19
N GLU A 58 4.51 3.28 10.81
CA GLU A 58 4.09 3.37 12.21
C GLU A 58 5.26 3.65 13.15
N ASP A 59 5.03 4.57 14.09
CA ASP A 59 5.95 4.87 15.18
C ASP A 59 5.88 3.78 16.26
N PHE A 60 6.40 2.58 15.94
CA PHE A 60 6.46 1.45 16.86
C PHE A 60 7.81 0.72 16.82
N GLU A 61 8.38 0.43 17.98
CA GLU A 61 9.76 -0.09 18.11
C GLU A 61 9.95 -1.54 17.59
N VAL A 62 8.88 -2.33 17.46
CA VAL A 62 8.98 -3.75 17.05
C VAL A 62 7.97 -4.07 15.96
N GLY A 63 8.48 -4.32 14.75
CA GLY A 63 7.68 -4.76 13.60
C GLY A 63 6.77 -3.66 13.05
N PRO A 64 7.29 -2.45 12.74
CA PRO A 64 6.47 -1.38 12.20
C PRO A 64 5.81 -1.86 10.91
N ILE A 65 4.50 -1.67 10.83
CA ILE A 65 3.80 -1.87 9.57
C ILE A 65 3.99 -0.61 8.75
N LEU A 66 4.43 -0.82 7.53
CA LEU A 66 4.69 0.20 6.54
C LEU A 66 3.67 0.05 5.42
N ILE A 67 3.02 1.15 5.06
CA ILE A 67 2.26 1.24 3.82
C ILE A 67 3.14 1.98 2.81
N ALA A 68 3.55 1.31 1.74
CA ALA A 68 4.22 1.90 0.60
C ALA A 68 3.16 2.33 -0.42
N ALA A 69 3.05 3.62 -0.69
CA ALA A 69 2.14 4.19 -1.68
C ALA A 69 2.94 4.76 -2.85
N THR A 70 2.94 4.09 -3.99
CA THR A 70 3.62 4.55 -5.20
C THR A 70 2.67 5.31 -6.09
N ARG A 71 2.99 6.54 -6.48
CA ARG A 71 2.15 7.31 -7.41
C ARG A 71 2.31 6.71 -8.81
N VAL A 72 1.22 6.22 -9.38
CA VAL A 72 1.23 5.51 -10.67
C VAL A 72 0.78 6.44 -11.80
N SER A 73 -0.15 7.36 -11.50
CA SER A 73 -0.61 8.42 -12.39
C SER A 73 -1.07 9.63 -11.56
N ASP A 74 -1.69 10.62 -12.19
CA ASP A 74 -2.13 11.85 -11.52
C ASP A 74 -2.99 11.59 -10.27
N LYS A 75 -3.90 10.61 -10.32
CA LYS A 75 -4.77 10.26 -9.18
C LYS A 75 -4.72 8.80 -8.80
N MET A 76 -3.82 8.01 -9.40
CA MET A 76 -3.73 6.58 -9.08
C MET A 76 -2.51 6.28 -8.23
N TRP A 77 -2.74 5.49 -7.19
CA TRP A 77 -1.75 5.06 -6.22
C TRP A 77 -1.75 3.55 -6.13
N HIS A 78 -0.56 2.96 -6.08
CA HIS A 78 -0.38 1.55 -5.79
C HIS A 78 0.05 1.40 -4.34
N LEU A 79 -0.75 0.67 -3.57
CA LEU A 79 -0.57 0.49 -2.14
C LEU A 79 -0.10 -0.93 -1.86
N ILE A 80 1.02 -1.05 -1.14
CA ILE A 80 1.49 -2.31 -0.56
C ILE A 80 1.65 -2.12 0.94
N SER A 81 1.14 -3.08 1.70
CA SER A 81 1.39 -3.17 3.14
C SER A 81 2.47 -4.21 3.37
N THR A 82 3.49 -3.84 4.13
CA THR A 82 4.63 -4.69 4.45
C THR A 82 5.09 -4.39 5.87
N SER A 83 5.77 -5.33 6.49
CA SER A 83 6.30 -5.18 7.85
C SER A 83 7.79 -5.42 7.85
N GLU A 84 8.55 -4.51 8.46
CA GLU A 84 9.96 -4.78 8.76
C GLU A 84 10.04 -5.70 9.98
N ILE A 85 9.88 -7.00 9.75
CA ILE A 85 10.09 -8.01 10.77
C ILE A 85 11.60 -8.11 11.02
N LEU A 86 12.07 -7.66 12.17
CA LEU A 86 13.42 -7.98 12.63
C LEU A 86 13.56 -9.50 12.66
N ALA A 87 14.57 -10.04 11.97
CA ALA A 87 14.75 -11.49 11.77
C ALA A 87 14.75 -12.30 13.08
N ASP A 88 15.11 -11.66 14.20
CA ASP A 88 15.15 -12.26 15.54
C ASP A 88 13.83 -12.11 16.34
N ALA A 89 12.87 -11.29 15.89
CA ALA A 89 11.68 -10.97 16.65
C ALA A 89 10.57 -12.03 16.55
N LEU A 90 10.57 -12.90 15.53
CA LEU A 90 9.51 -13.89 15.32
C LEU A 90 10.05 -15.27 14.90
N PRO A 91 10.50 -16.10 15.86
CA PRO A 91 11.04 -17.43 15.58
C PRO A 91 9.96 -18.49 15.24
N THR A 92 8.69 -18.13 15.05
CA THR A 92 7.59 -19.09 14.87
C THR A 92 6.67 -18.73 13.71
N THR A 93 6.25 -19.75 12.95
CA THR A 93 5.28 -19.65 11.84
C THR A 93 4.00 -18.90 12.24
N ARG A 94 3.56 -19.06 13.48
CA ARG A 94 2.37 -18.37 14.03
C ARG A 94 2.54 -16.85 14.12
N GLY A 95 3.76 -16.38 14.40
CA GLY A 95 4.10 -14.96 14.40
C GLY A 95 4.02 -14.37 12.99
N SER A 96 4.61 -15.05 12.01
CA SER A 96 4.58 -14.64 10.60
C SER A 96 3.15 -14.58 10.05
N THR A 97 2.30 -15.56 10.35
CA THR A 97 0.89 -15.56 9.94
C THR A 97 0.13 -14.36 10.51
N ARG A 98 0.32 -14.08 11.81
CA ARG A 98 -0.38 -12.97 12.47
C ARG A 98 -0.01 -11.60 11.88
N ILE A 99 1.24 -11.44 11.43
CA ILE A 99 1.68 -10.23 10.74
C ILE A 99 1.05 -10.12 9.36
N ALA A 100 1.09 -11.18 8.56
CA ALA A 100 0.45 -11.18 7.24
C ALA A 100 -1.06 -10.87 7.34
N GLU A 101 -1.75 -11.41 8.35
CA GLU A 101 -3.15 -11.07 8.65
C GLU A 101 -3.34 -9.59 9.02
N SER A 102 -2.39 -9.02 9.77
CA SER A 102 -2.41 -7.60 10.14
C SER A 102 -2.22 -6.69 8.92
N GLU A 103 -1.26 -7.01 8.05
CA GLU A 103 -1.00 -6.30 6.80
C GLU A 103 -2.25 -6.27 5.90
N ARG A 104 -2.87 -7.44 5.70
CA ARG A 104 -4.13 -7.60 4.94
C ARG A 104 -5.26 -6.77 5.54
N LYS A 105 -5.42 -6.85 6.86
CA LYS A 105 -6.48 -6.12 7.56
C LYS A 105 -6.33 -4.62 7.37
N LYS A 106 -5.10 -4.09 7.38
CA LYS A 106 -4.83 -2.66 7.18
C LYS A 106 -5.14 -2.19 5.77
N LEU A 107 -4.68 -2.90 4.74
CA LEU A 107 -5.07 -2.60 3.35
C LEU A 107 -6.59 -2.63 3.19
N ARG A 108 -7.26 -3.61 3.79
CA ARG A 108 -8.72 -3.71 3.73
C ARG A 108 -9.43 -2.54 4.42
N ILE A 109 -8.88 -2.00 5.51
CA ILE A 109 -9.42 -0.80 6.17
C ILE A 109 -9.28 0.41 5.26
N ILE A 110 -8.11 0.59 4.63
CA ILE A 110 -7.84 1.68 3.69
C ILE A 110 -8.81 1.61 2.51
N VAL A 111 -8.89 0.45 1.86
CA VAL A 111 -9.79 0.20 0.72
C VAL A 111 -11.24 0.51 1.08
N LYS A 112 -11.75 -0.04 2.18
CA LYS A 112 -13.13 0.23 2.61
C LYS A 112 -13.41 1.69 2.90
N HIS A 113 -12.41 2.41 3.41
CA HIS A 113 -12.56 3.85 3.64
C HIS A 113 -12.67 4.60 2.31
N LEU A 114 -11.78 4.31 1.37
CA LEU A 114 -11.77 4.93 0.04
C LEU A 114 -13.03 4.59 -0.76
N GLU A 115 -13.50 3.33 -0.73
CA GLU A 115 -14.78 2.94 -1.34
C GLU A 115 -15.96 3.76 -0.78
N HIS A 116 -15.92 4.07 0.51
CA HIS A 116 -16.97 4.84 1.16
C HIS A 116 -16.91 6.34 0.83
N THR A 117 -15.72 6.91 0.66
CA THR A 117 -15.54 8.36 0.47
C THR A 117 -15.45 8.76 -1.00
N GLU A 118 -14.76 7.98 -1.83
CA GLU A 118 -14.50 8.26 -3.25
C GLU A 118 -15.40 7.42 -4.19
N GLY A 119 -16.06 6.38 -3.66
CA GLY A 119 -16.95 5.48 -4.41
C GLY A 119 -16.33 4.12 -4.74
N GLU A 120 -17.17 3.12 -5.06
CA GLU A 120 -16.73 1.74 -5.31
C GLU A 120 -15.77 1.61 -6.52
N ASP A 121 -15.91 2.49 -7.53
CA ASP A 121 -15.06 2.50 -8.72
C ASP A 121 -13.65 3.07 -8.45
N ALA A 122 -13.39 3.60 -7.26
CA ALA A 122 -12.11 4.20 -6.89
C ALA A 122 -11.06 3.16 -6.49
N VAL A 123 -11.38 1.86 -6.44
CA VAL A 123 -10.45 0.80 -6.04
C VAL A 123 -10.37 -0.29 -7.11
N TYR A 124 -9.15 -0.67 -7.48
CA TYR A 124 -8.84 -1.68 -8.48
C TYR A 124 -7.96 -2.79 -7.88
N GLU A 125 -8.42 -4.03 -7.95
CA GLU A 125 -7.65 -5.20 -7.48
C GLU A 125 -6.53 -5.60 -8.47
N PRO A 126 -5.51 -6.37 -8.03
CA PRO A 126 -4.40 -6.87 -8.86
C PRO A 126 -4.72 -7.33 -10.28
N CYS A 127 -5.73 -8.19 -10.40
CA CYS A 127 -6.13 -8.75 -11.68
C CYS A 127 -6.93 -7.76 -12.54
N GLU A 128 -7.54 -6.75 -11.92
CA GLU A 128 -8.35 -5.74 -12.58
C GLU A 128 -7.46 -4.63 -13.12
N TRP A 129 -6.52 -4.12 -12.32
CA TRP A 129 -5.64 -3.04 -12.78
C TRP A 129 -4.69 -3.46 -13.89
N ASP A 130 -4.22 -4.72 -13.96
CA ASP A 130 -3.41 -5.21 -15.10
C ASP A 130 -4.14 -4.97 -16.44
N SER A 131 -5.47 -5.08 -16.43
CA SER A 131 -6.31 -4.80 -17.59
C SER A 131 -6.63 -3.31 -17.76
N CYS A 132 -6.90 -2.57 -16.67
CA CYS A 132 -7.18 -1.13 -16.71
C CYS A 132 -5.96 -0.29 -17.10
N LEU A 133 -4.76 -0.70 -16.66
CA LEU A 133 -3.49 -0.02 -16.92
C LEU A 133 -2.79 -0.55 -18.19
N SER A 134 -3.40 -1.50 -18.91
CA SER A 134 -2.83 -2.12 -20.12
C SER A 134 -2.48 -1.11 -21.23
N HIS A 135 -3.16 0.04 -21.26
CA HIS A 135 -2.89 1.13 -22.19
C HIS A 135 -1.86 2.15 -21.66
N GLU A 136 -1.54 2.10 -20.37
CA GLU A 136 -0.61 2.99 -19.68
C GLU A 136 0.69 2.25 -19.36
N GLY A 137 1.48 1.91 -20.39
CA GLY A 137 2.68 1.08 -20.23
C GLY A 137 3.69 1.57 -19.16
N LYS A 138 3.73 2.88 -18.88
CA LYS A 138 4.52 3.44 -17.77
C LYS A 138 3.95 3.06 -16.40
N ALA A 139 2.63 3.10 -16.23
CA ALA A 139 1.93 2.74 -15.01
C ALA A 139 2.20 1.28 -14.62
N LEU A 140 2.06 0.35 -15.56
CA LEU A 140 2.38 -1.08 -15.35
C LEU A 140 3.82 -1.28 -14.88
N SER A 141 4.78 -0.58 -15.51
CA SER A 141 6.19 -0.70 -15.14
C SER A 141 6.49 -0.14 -13.74
N THR A 142 5.79 0.93 -13.34
CA THR A 142 5.89 1.51 -12.00
C THR A 142 5.35 0.54 -10.95
N VAL A 143 4.15 -0.02 -11.18
CA VAL A 143 3.56 -1.01 -10.28
C VAL A 143 4.43 -2.25 -10.18
N ALA A 144 4.90 -2.81 -11.30
CA ALA A 144 5.78 -3.97 -11.29
C ALA A 144 7.08 -3.72 -10.51
N ARG A 145 7.66 -2.51 -10.63
CA ARG A 145 8.83 -2.09 -9.84
C ARG A 145 8.51 -2.00 -8.35
N ALA A 146 7.39 -1.38 -7.99
CA ALA A 146 6.94 -1.24 -6.60
C ALA A 146 6.64 -2.61 -5.97
N THR A 147 5.90 -3.48 -6.66
CA THR A 147 5.64 -4.86 -6.24
C THR A 147 6.92 -5.67 -6.07
N LYS A 148 7.89 -5.53 -6.98
CA LYS A 148 9.18 -6.23 -6.81
C LYS A 148 9.95 -5.75 -5.58
N ARG A 149 9.80 -4.49 -5.21
CA ARG A 149 10.53 -3.88 -4.10
C ARG A 149 9.87 -4.15 -2.75
N TRP A 150 8.55 -4.09 -2.69
CA TRP A 150 7.77 -4.11 -1.46
C TRP A 150 6.87 -5.32 -1.29
N GLY A 151 6.49 -5.97 -2.39
CA GLY A 151 5.76 -7.24 -2.38
C GLY A 151 6.66 -8.38 -1.89
N ARG A 152 6.12 -9.20 -0.99
CA ARG A 152 6.80 -10.37 -0.42
C ARG A 152 6.14 -11.66 -0.90
#